data_AF-A0A527DEP5-F1
#
_entry.id   AF-A0A527DEP5-F1
#
_cell.length_a   1.000
_cell.length_b   1.000
_cell.length_c   1.000
_cell.angle_alpha   90.00
_cell.angle_beta   90.00
_cell.angle_gamma   90.00
#
_symmetry.space_group_name_H-M   'P 1'
#
loop_
_entity.id
_entity.type
_entity.pdbx_description
1 polymer ?
#
loop_
_entity_poly.entity_id
_entity_poly.type
_entity_poly.pdbx_seq_one_letter_code
_entity_poly.pdbx_strand_id
1 'polypeptide(L)' 'MPAGETFDYVIVGAGSAGCVLANRLSEDPAVSV' A
#
# COMPACT_ATOMS: atom_id res chain seq x y z
N MET A 1 12.00 21.35 1.35
CA MET A 1 11.84 20.07 0.63
C MET A 1 11.13 19.13 1.59
N PRO A 2 9.82 18.86 1.48
CA PRO A 2 9.18 17.96 2.41
C PRO A 2 9.73 16.55 2.16
N ALA A 3 10.09 15.87 3.24
CA ALA A 3 10.65 14.53 3.24
C ALA A 3 9.67 13.56 2.56
N GLY A 4 10.20 12.62 1.77
CA GLY A 4 9.37 11.64 1.07
C GLY A 4 8.47 10.90 2.03
N GLU A 5 7.19 10.80 1.69
CA GLU A 5 6.23 9.97 2.41
C GLU A 5 6.79 8.55 2.52
N THR A 6 6.85 8.05 3.75
CA THR A 6 7.36 6.71 4.06
C THR A 6 6.17 5.76 4.06
N PHE A 7 6.19 4.81 3.14
CA PHE A 7 5.18 3.77 3.01
C PHE A 7 5.79 2.45 3.51
N ASP A 8 4.99 1.63 4.18
CA ASP A 8 5.41 0.31 4.66
C ASP A 8 5.49 -0.69 3.50
N TYR A 9 4.61 -0.52 2.50
CA TYR A 9 4.55 -1.35 1.31
C TYR A 9 4.28 -0.50 0.07
N VAL A 10 4.87 -0.90 -1.07
CA VAL A 10 4.59 -0.30 -2.37
C VAL A 10 4.16 -1.39 -3.34
N ILE A 11 2.91 -1.34 -3.79
CA ILE A 11 2.35 -2.33 -4.71
C ILE A 11 2.55 -1.85 -6.14
N VAL A 12 3.45 -2.51 -6.88
CA VAL A 12 3.73 -2.19 -8.28
C VAL A 12 2.90 -3.09 -9.20
N GLY A 13 1.81 -2.54 -9.73
CA GLY A 13 0.90 -3.21 -10.67
C GLY A 13 -0.49 -3.44 -10.09
N ALA A 14 -1.46 -2.64 -10.53
CA ALA A 14 -2.87 -2.70 -10.12
C ALA A 14 -3.68 -3.76 -10.89
N GLY A 15 -3.12 -4.97 -11.00
CA GLY A 15 -3.87 -6.13 -11.50
C GLY A 15 -4.87 -6.64 -10.45
N SER A 16 -5.64 -7.69 -10.79
CA SER A 16 -6.60 -8.30 -9.85
C SER A 16 -5.96 -8.73 -8.53
N ALA A 17 -4.76 -9.34 -8.58
CA ALA A 17 -3.99 -9.70 -7.39
C ALA A 17 -3.51 -8.46 -6.61
N GLY A 18 -3.14 -7.38 -7.30
CA GLY A 18 -2.70 -6.12 -6.69
C GLY A 18 -3.81 -5.41 -5.94
N CYS A 19 -5.02 -5.36 -6.51
CA CYS A 19 -6.19 -4.76 -5.84
C CYS A 19 -6.62 -5.56 -4.60
N VAL A 20 -6.59 -6.89 -4.66
CA VAL A 20 -6.94 -7.74 -3.50
C VAL A 20 -5.91 -7.58 -2.38
N LEU A 21 -4.62 -7.53 -2.72
CA LEU A 21 -3.56 -7.30 -1.74
C LEU A 21 -3.65 -5.90 -1.11
N ALA A 22 -3.88 -4.86 -1.93
CA ALA A 22 -4.06 -3.50 -1.45
C ALA A 22 -5.27 -3.38 -0.52
N ASN A 23 -6.40 -3.99 -0.87
CA ASN A 23 -7.59 -4.00 -0.03
C ASN A 23 -7.32 -4.65 1.33
N ARG A 24 -6.63 -5.79 1.35
CA ARG A 24 -6.36 -6.52 2.58
C ARG A 24 -5.34 -5.81 3.48
N LEU A 25 -4.34 -5.17 2.90
CA LEU A 25 -3.38 -4.38 3.65
C LEU A 25 -4.00 -3.06 4.16
N SER A 26 -4.94 -2.48 3.42
CA SER A 26 -5.67 -1.27 3.86
C SER A 26 -6.64 -1.53 5.01
N GLU A 27 -7.03 -2.78 5.26
CA GLU A 27 -7.84 -3.17 6.42
C GLU A 27 -7.03 -3.18 7.72
N ASP A 28 -5.69 -3.24 7.65
CA ASP A 28 -4.83 -3.13 8.80
C ASP A 28 -4.45 -1.65 9.06
N PRO A 29 -4.94 -1.02 10.14
CA PRO A 29 -4.64 0.38 10.43
C PRO A 29 -3.18 0.63 10.82
N ALA A 30 -2.39 -0.42 11.07
CA ALA A 30 -0.96 -0.32 11.32
C ALA A 30 -0.13 -0.28 10.03
N VAL A 31 -0.75 -0.43 8.86
CA VAL A 31 -0.06 -0.54 7.57
C VAL A 31 -0.43 0.63 6.68
N SER A 32 0.59 1.37 6.22
CA SER A 32 0.45 2.40 5.19
C SER A 32 0.94 1.88 3.85
N VAL A 33 0.02 1.73 2.87
CA VAL A 33 0.29 1.21 1.52
C VAL A 33 0.20 2.27 0.44
#